data_AF-T1B558-F1
#
_entry.id   AF-T1B558-F1
#
_cell.length_a   1.000
_cell.length_b   1.000
_cell.length_c   1.000
_cell.angle_alpha   90.00
_cell.angle_beta   90.00
_cell.angle_gamma   90.00
#
_symmetry.space_group_name_H-M   'P 1'
#
loop_
_entity.id
_entity.type
_entity.pdbx_description
1 polymer ?
#
loop_
_entity_poly.entity_id
_entity_poly.type
_entity_poly.pdbx_seq_one_letter_code
_entity_poly.pdbx_strand_id
1 'polypeptide(L)'
;MHGRFSDVPLIAGVDEVIDLLGRAIVTDQGHSETAQSVEAIAKSIRSRRPGTPADFAVRLDKCWPLHPITAVVLGPMSRRRFGQNERSVFGFLASAEPGGFQDFLRAEPAATHELFGPDRFWDYLRINLEPAILASNDSHRWAQGADAIERCEARGTALHVRIAKSIALIDMFRNGSGLAADRATLTACIHDASNGAIDAVVADL
;
A
#
# COMPACT_ATOMS: atom_id res chain seq x y z
N MET A 1 3.37 -46.23 4.76
CA MET A 1 3.21 -45.80 3.35
C MET A 1 3.00 -44.30 3.37
N HIS A 2 3.96 -43.55 2.82
CA HIS A 2 3.99 -42.09 2.83
C HIS A 2 2.93 -41.53 1.88
N GLY A 3 1.96 -40.79 2.42
CA GLY A 3 1.12 -39.86 1.69
C GLY A 3 1.26 -38.50 2.33
N ARG A 4 2.47 -37.92 2.28
CA ARG A 4 2.65 -36.52 2.65
C ARG A 4 2.02 -35.71 1.52
N PHE A 5 0.84 -35.16 1.77
CA PHE A 5 0.33 -34.04 1.01
C PHE A 5 1.47 -33.03 0.92
N SER A 6 1.91 -32.74 -0.31
CA SER A 6 2.71 -31.56 -0.55
C SER A 6 1.79 -30.38 -0.25
N ASP A 7 1.86 -29.86 0.97
CA ASP A 7 1.41 -28.50 1.25
C ASP A 7 2.26 -27.61 0.36
N VAL A 8 1.74 -27.29 -0.82
CA VAL A 8 2.26 -26.21 -1.65
C VAL A 8 1.97 -24.96 -0.83
N PRO A 9 2.97 -24.23 -0.32
CA PRO A 9 2.71 -22.89 0.13
C PRO A 9 2.38 -22.14 -1.16
N LEU A 10 1.10 -21.89 -1.41
CA LEU A 10 0.68 -20.96 -2.46
C LEU A 10 1.03 -19.55 -1.97
N ILE A 11 2.32 -19.26 -1.84
CA ILE A 11 2.83 -17.92 -1.54
C ILE A 11 2.78 -17.20 -2.87
N ALA A 12 1.60 -16.67 -3.16
CA ALA A 12 1.33 -15.99 -4.41
C ALA A 12 2.30 -14.83 -4.60
N GLY A 13 2.89 -14.70 -5.79
CA GLY A 13 3.72 -13.56 -6.23
C GLY A 13 3.07 -12.21 -5.91
N VAL A 14 3.84 -11.13 -5.74
CA VAL A 14 3.23 -9.76 -5.66
C VAL A 14 2.29 -9.52 -6.85
N ASP A 15 2.71 -9.97 -8.03
CA ASP A 15 1.98 -9.85 -9.29
C ASP A 15 0.69 -10.71 -9.29
N GLU A 16 0.68 -11.85 -8.59
CA GLU A 16 -0.51 -12.69 -8.41
C GLU A 16 -1.48 -12.09 -7.41
N VAL A 17 -0.98 -11.47 -6.33
CA VAL A 17 -1.82 -10.72 -5.39
C VAL A 17 -2.49 -9.54 -6.08
N ILE A 18 -1.79 -8.82 -6.95
CA ILE A 18 -2.37 -7.72 -7.73
C ILE A 18 -3.47 -8.25 -8.67
N ASP A 19 -3.23 -9.36 -9.36
CA ASP A 19 -4.25 -9.97 -10.23
C ASP A 19 -5.47 -10.44 -9.42
N LEU A 20 -5.26 -10.98 -8.23
CA LEU A 20 -6.32 -11.37 -7.30
C LEU A 20 -7.14 -10.17 -6.82
N LEU A 21 -6.46 -9.08 -6.44
CA LEU A 21 -7.08 -7.81 -6.04
C LEU A 21 -7.96 -7.26 -7.17
N GLY A 22 -7.43 -7.18 -8.39
CA GLY A 22 -8.15 -6.65 -9.55
C GLY A 22 -9.32 -7.51 -10.02
N ARG A 23 -9.46 -8.75 -9.53
CA ARG A 23 -10.65 -9.58 -9.73
C ARG A 23 -11.64 -9.49 -8.57
N ALA A 24 -11.14 -9.22 -7.36
CA ALA A 24 -11.94 -9.15 -6.14
C ALA A 24 -12.65 -7.80 -6.00
N ILE A 25 -12.06 -6.73 -6.53
CA ILE A 25 -12.63 -5.38 -6.51
C ILE A 25 -13.36 -5.16 -7.83
N VAL A 26 -14.66 -4.89 -7.76
CA VAL A 26 -15.52 -4.66 -8.93
C VAL A 26 -16.06 -3.25 -8.87
N THR A 27 -15.88 -2.50 -9.95
CA THR A 27 -16.41 -1.15 -10.12
C THR A 27 -16.94 -0.97 -11.54
N ASP A 28 -18.04 -0.22 -11.67
CA ASP A 28 -18.56 0.24 -12.97
C ASP A 28 -18.17 1.72 -13.24
N GLN A 29 -17.43 2.36 -12.32
CA GLN A 29 -16.98 3.74 -12.46
C GLN A 29 -15.69 3.82 -13.28
N GLY A 30 -15.65 4.74 -14.25
CA GLY A 30 -14.43 5.06 -14.98
C GLY A 30 -13.53 6.00 -14.19
N HIS A 31 -12.24 5.69 -14.13
CA HIS A 31 -11.24 6.42 -13.32
C HIS A 31 -10.00 6.82 -14.13
N SER A 32 -10.21 7.39 -15.32
CA SER A 32 -9.14 7.72 -16.27
C SER A 32 -8.07 8.67 -15.73
N GLU A 33 -8.42 9.50 -14.74
CA GLU A 33 -7.53 10.44 -14.05
C GLU A 33 -6.44 9.74 -13.24
N THR A 34 -6.67 8.49 -12.83
CA THR A 34 -5.69 7.70 -12.06
C THR A 34 -4.65 7.01 -12.95
N ALA A 35 -4.91 6.90 -14.26
CA ALA A 35 -4.08 6.15 -15.21
C ALA A 35 -2.62 6.64 -15.25
N GLN A 36 -2.41 7.96 -15.15
CA GLN A 36 -1.07 8.54 -15.16
C GLN A 36 -0.27 8.11 -13.92
N SER A 37 -0.89 8.15 -12.73
CA SER A 37 -0.25 7.71 -11.48
C SER A 37 0.04 6.21 -11.51
N VAL A 38 -0.87 5.40 -12.04
CA VAL A 38 -0.66 3.95 -12.20
C VAL A 38 0.54 3.66 -13.10
N GLU A 39 0.63 4.30 -14.26
CA GLU A 39 1.75 4.10 -15.19
C GLU A 39 3.08 4.56 -14.58
N ALA A 40 3.10 5.69 -13.86
CA ALA A 40 4.28 6.18 -13.17
C ALA A 40 4.80 5.17 -12.13
N ILE A 41 3.90 4.60 -11.32
CA ILE A 41 4.24 3.58 -10.32
C ILE A 41 4.71 2.28 -11.00
N ALA A 42 4.02 1.82 -12.03
CA ALA A 42 4.41 0.62 -12.77
C ALA A 42 5.82 0.76 -13.36
N LYS A 43 6.14 1.92 -13.95
CA LYS A 43 7.47 2.22 -14.48
C LYS A 43 8.53 2.27 -13.37
N SER A 44 8.21 2.91 -12.24
CA SER A 44 9.09 2.97 -11.07
C SER A 44 9.46 1.55 -10.58
N ILE A 45 8.47 0.65 -10.47
CA ILE A 45 8.68 -0.74 -10.07
C ILE A 45 9.48 -1.52 -11.11
N ARG A 46 9.13 -1.41 -12.41
CA ARG A 46 9.81 -2.13 -13.50
C ARG A 46 11.29 -1.80 -13.58
N SER A 47 11.68 -0.55 -13.26
CA SER A 47 13.10 -0.16 -13.24
C SER A 47 13.92 -0.88 -12.16
N ARG A 48 13.27 -1.36 -11.09
CA ARG A 48 13.90 -2.06 -9.96
C ARG A 48 13.67 -3.58 -9.99
N ARG A 49 12.65 -4.03 -10.72
CA ARG A 49 12.30 -5.44 -10.95
C ARG A 49 12.31 -5.73 -12.46
N PRO A 50 13.49 -5.91 -13.09
CA PRO A 50 13.59 -6.33 -14.49
C PRO A 50 13.03 -7.75 -14.62
N GLY A 51 11.76 -7.86 -14.99
CA GLY A 51 10.96 -9.09 -14.95
C GLY A 51 9.47 -8.84 -14.69
N THR A 52 9.11 -7.63 -14.24
CA THR A 52 7.70 -7.19 -14.14
C THR A 52 6.99 -7.28 -15.50
N PRO A 53 5.81 -7.90 -15.59
CA PRO A 53 5.06 -8.05 -16.84
C PRO A 53 4.78 -6.73 -17.58
N ALA A 54 4.61 -6.83 -18.91
CA ALA A 54 4.31 -5.68 -19.76
C ALA A 54 2.96 -5.03 -19.40
N ASP A 55 1.98 -5.85 -19.03
CA ASP A 55 0.62 -5.48 -18.65
C ASP A 55 0.47 -5.09 -17.17
N PHE A 56 1.57 -4.93 -16.43
CA PHE A 56 1.53 -4.68 -14.98
C PHE A 56 0.75 -3.41 -14.59
N ALA A 57 0.88 -2.32 -15.37
CA ALA A 57 0.09 -1.11 -15.16
C ALA A 57 -1.42 -1.39 -15.29
N VAL A 58 -1.83 -2.17 -16.29
CA VAL A 58 -3.23 -2.58 -16.49
C VAL A 58 -3.75 -3.41 -15.32
N ARG A 59 -2.92 -4.26 -14.72
CA ARG A 59 -3.31 -5.04 -13.54
C ARG A 59 -3.46 -4.18 -12.30
N LEU A 60 -2.57 -3.20 -12.11
CA LEU A 60 -2.67 -2.22 -11.01
C LEU A 60 -3.91 -1.33 -11.15
N ASP A 61 -4.22 -0.89 -12.36
CA ASP A 61 -5.39 -0.05 -12.66
C ASP A 61 -6.70 -0.74 -12.24
N LYS A 62 -6.80 -2.07 -12.45
CA LYS A 62 -7.94 -2.88 -12.02
C LYS A 62 -8.13 -2.98 -10.51
N CYS A 63 -7.14 -2.57 -9.70
CA CYS A 63 -7.27 -2.59 -8.24
C CYS A 63 -8.01 -1.37 -7.68
N TRP A 64 -8.43 -0.42 -8.53
CA TRP A 64 -9.19 0.75 -8.10
C TRP A 64 -10.41 0.36 -7.24
N PRO A 65 -10.72 1.08 -6.13
CA PRO A 65 -10.12 2.33 -5.67
C PRO A 65 -8.91 2.17 -4.73
N LEU A 66 -8.22 1.03 -4.72
CA LEU A 66 -6.91 0.97 -4.07
C LEU A 66 -5.91 1.84 -4.85
N HIS A 67 -5.13 2.62 -4.12
CA HIS A 67 -3.96 3.26 -4.72
C HIS A 67 -2.96 2.18 -5.18
N PRO A 68 -2.28 2.32 -6.35
CA PRO A 68 -1.38 1.30 -6.89
C PRO A 68 -0.26 0.89 -5.91
N ILE A 69 0.24 1.82 -5.10
CA ILE A 69 1.22 1.51 -4.05
C ILE A 69 0.62 0.59 -2.99
N THR A 70 -0.60 0.87 -2.52
CA THR A 70 -1.28 0.03 -1.53
C THR A 70 -1.53 -1.37 -2.09
N ALA A 71 -1.98 -1.47 -3.35
CA ALA A 71 -2.16 -2.75 -4.03
C ALA A 71 -0.86 -3.58 -4.08
N VAL A 72 0.27 -2.94 -4.38
CA VAL A 72 1.59 -3.60 -4.38
C VAL A 72 2.02 -4.00 -2.96
N VAL A 73 1.81 -3.15 -1.96
CA VAL A 73 2.18 -3.39 -0.56
C VAL A 73 1.39 -4.54 0.07
N LEU A 74 0.14 -4.75 -0.35
CA LEU A 74 -0.69 -5.86 0.14
C LEU A 74 -0.06 -7.23 -0.14
N GLY A 75 0.71 -7.38 -1.22
CA GLY A 75 1.41 -8.63 -1.54
C GLY A 75 2.46 -9.02 -0.49
N PRO A 76 3.48 -8.19 -0.22
CA PRO A 76 4.42 -8.42 0.86
C PRO A 76 3.76 -8.49 2.23
N MET A 77 2.72 -7.69 2.49
CA MET A 77 2.01 -7.67 3.78
C MET A 77 1.29 -8.99 4.06
N SER A 78 0.56 -9.55 3.10
CA SER A 78 -0.18 -10.81 3.31
C SER A 78 0.72 -12.02 3.55
N ARG A 79 2.02 -11.90 3.25
CA ARG A 79 3.04 -12.91 3.53
C ARG A 79 3.65 -12.78 4.91
N ARG A 80 3.47 -11.64 5.59
CA ARG A 80 3.99 -11.44 6.94
C ARG A 80 3.09 -12.14 7.94
N ARG A 81 3.72 -12.97 8.77
CA ARG A 81 3.06 -13.59 9.92
C ARG A 81 3.15 -12.62 11.09
N PHE A 82 2.16 -11.75 11.22
CA PHE A 82 1.99 -10.93 12.43
C PHE A 82 1.32 -11.78 13.52
N GLY A 83 2.09 -12.69 14.12
CA GLY A 83 1.60 -13.59 15.18
C GLY A 83 0.54 -14.60 14.69
N GLN A 84 -0.44 -14.90 15.54
CA GLN A 84 -1.56 -15.84 15.27
C GLN A 84 -2.57 -15.32 14.22
N ASN A 85 -2.47 -14.04 13.83
CA ASN A 85 -3.41 -13.40 12.92
C ASN A 85 -2.81 -13.33 11.51
N GLU A 86 -2.76 -14.47 10.82
CA GLU A 86 -2.51 -14.47 9.38
C GLU A 86 -3.66 -13.71 8.69
N ARG A 87 -3.43 -12.44 8.35
CA ARG A 87 -4.38 -11.66 7.55
C ARG A 87 -4.10 -11.89 6.07
N SER A 88 -4.97 -12.64 5.44
CA SER A 88 -4.99 -12.75 3.98
C SER A 88 -5.41 -11.42 3.34
N VAL A 89 -5.07 -11.23 2.07
CA VAL A 89 -5.52 -10.09 1.26
C VAL A 89 -7.05 -10.01 1.25
N PHE A 90 -7.73 -11.15 1.14
CA PHE A 90 -9.18 -11.23 1.24
C PHE A 90 -9.71 -10.84 2.61
N GLY A 91 -9.01 -11.24 3.68
CA GLY A 91 -9.34 -10.82 5.04
C GLY A 91 -9.33 -9.30 5.16
N PHE A 92 -8.32 -8.62 4.62
CA PHE A 92 -8.28 -7.15 4.56
C PHE A 92 -9.42 -6.56 3.72
N LEU A 93 -9.65 -7.08 2.50
CA LEU A 93 -10.69 -6.55 1.62
C LEU A 93 -12.10 -6.70 2.18
N ALA A 94 -12.35 -7.76 2.96
CA ALA A 94 -13.67 -8.05 3.51
C ALA A 94 -13.85 -7.62 4.97
N SER A 95 -12.79 -7.18 5.65
CA SER A 95 -12.90 -6.84 7.07
C SER A 95 -13.69 -5.56 7.28
N ALA A 96 -14.55 -5.56 8.31
CA ALA A 96 -15.25 -4.38 8.79
C ALA A 96 -14.43 -3.64 9.85
N GLU A 97 -13.11 -3.64 9.71
CA GLU A 97 -12.19 -3.06 10.68
C GLU A 97 -12.13 -1.53 10.54
N PRO A 98 -11.98 -0.79 11.65
CA PRO A 98 -11.88 0.67 11.61
C PRO A 98 -10.73 1.13 10.72
N GLY A 99 -10.99 2.09 9.83
CA GLY A 99 -10.01 2.60 8.87
C GLY A 99 -9.62 1.60 7.77
N GLY A 100 -10.26 0.43 7.70
CA GLY A 100 -10.04 -0.57 6.67
C GLY A 100 -10.72 -0.22 5.33
N PHE A 101 -10.51 -1.06 4.33
CA PHE A 101 -10.98 -0.79 2.97
C PHE A 101 -12.51 -0.70 2.85
N GLN A 102 -13.26 -1.58 3.53
CA GLN A 102 -14.72 -1.51 3.56
C GLN A 102 -15.23 -0.23 4.24
N ASP A 103 -14.49 0.28 5.22
CA ASP A 103 -14.85 1.52 5.90
C ASP A 103 -14.65 2.73 4.98
N PHE A 104 -13.54 2.74 4.24
CA PHE A 104 -13.28 3.71 3.18
C PHE A 104 -14.35 3.69 2.09
N LEU A 105 -14.72 2.52 1.55
CA LEU A 105 -15.74 2.41 0.50
C LEU A 105 -17.12 2.92 0.94
N ARG A 106 -17.43 2.84 2.25
CA ARG A 106 -18.68 3.39 2.80
C ARG A 106 -18.61 4.91 3.01
N ALA A 107 -17.44 5.42 3.36
CA ALA A 107 -17.23 6.83 3.66
C ALA A 107 -17.04 7.70 2.41
N GLU A 108 -16.38 7.16 1.39
CA GLU A 108 -15.99 7.88 0.17
C GLU A 108 -16.80 7.36 -1.02
N PRO A 109 -17.79 8.11 -1.50
CA PRO A 109 -18.55 7.72 -2.69
C PRO A 109 -17.62 7.57 -3.89
N ALA A 110 -17.88 6.57 -4.72
CA ALA A 110 -17.06 6.29 -5.91
C ALA A 110 -16.85 7.51 -6.83
N ALA A 111 -17.78 8.48 -6.84
CA ALA A 111 -17.70 9.72 -7.61
C ALA A 111 -16.67 10.75 -7.10
N THR A 112 -16.11 10.59 -5.90
CA THR A 112 -15.03 11.48 -5.40
C THR A 112 -13.69 11.15 -6.03
N HIS A 113 -13.55 9.96 -6.63
CA HIS A 113 -12.30 9.41 -7.17
C HIS A 113 -11.16 9.37 -6.13
N GLU A 114 -11.52 9.42 -4.83
CA GLU A 114 -10.58 9.21 -3.74
C GLU A 114 -9.99 7.80 -3.82
N LEU A 115 -8.74 7.69 -3.40
CA LEU A 115 -8.02 6.42 -3.40
C LEU A 115 -7.71 5.99 -1.97
N PHE A 116 -7.78 4.68 -1.73
CA PHE A 116 -7.29 4.11 -0.50
C PHE A 116 -5.75 4.05 -0.55
N GLY A 117 -5.15 5.17 -0.16
CA GLY A 117 -3.72 5.47 -0.22
C GLY A 117 -2.86 4.77 0.83
N PRO A 118 -1.53 4.86 0.68
CA PRO A 118 -0.58 4.30 1.64
C PRO A 118 -0.67 4.98 3.03
N ASP A 119 -1.06 6.25 3.08
CA ASP A 119 -1.35 6.98 4.31
C ASP A 119 -2.53 6.37 5.09
N ARG A 120 -3.65 6.11 4.40
CA ARG A 120 -4.82 5.44 5.00
C ARG A 120 -4.49 4.00 5.40
N PHE A 121 -3.69 3.29 4.61
CA PHE A 121 -3.26 1.92 4.96
C PHE A 121 -2.34 1.90 6.18
N TRP A 122 -1.45 2.87 6.34
CA TRP A 122 -0.65 3.02 7.57
C TRP A 122 -1.55 3.16 8.80
N ASP A 123 -2.56 4.03 8.73
CA ASP A 123 -3.49 4.23 9.85
C ASP A 123 -4.27 2.97 10.20
N TYR A 124 -4.71 2.21 9.19
CA TYR A 124 -5.30 0.90 9.39
C TYR A 124 -4.35 -0.07 10.10
N LEU A 125 -3.07 -0.14 9.70
CA LEU A 125 -2.08 -0.99 10.35
C LEU A 125 -1.86 -0.56 11.80
N ARG A 126 -1.80 0.76 12.07
CA ARG A 126 -1.62 1.32 13.41
C ARG A 126 -2.78 0.94 14.33
N ILE A 127 -4.01 1.11 13.87
CA ILE A 127 -5.21 0.81 14.66
C ILE A 127 -5.36 -0.70 14.92
N ASN A 128 -5.15 -1.52 13.89
CA ASN A 128 -5.62 -2.91 13.91
C ASN A 128 -4.52 -3.96 14.08
N LEU A 129 -3.25 -3.60 13.85
CA LEU A 129 -2.14 -4.55 13.77
C LEU A 129 -0.88 -4.11 14.52
N GLU A 130 -0.82 -2.89 15.05
CA GLU A 130 0.37 -2.38 15.75
C GLU A 130 0.91 -3.30 16.85
N PRO A 131 0.09 -3.85 17.78
CA PRO A 131 0.61 -4.77 18.79
C PRO A 131 1.29 -6.01 18.19
N ALA A 132 0.76 -6.52 17.08
CA ALA A 132 1.32 -7.68 16.40
C ALA A 132 2.58 -7.33 15.59
N ILE A 133 2.64 -6.13 15.01
CA ILE A 133 3.83 -5.61 14.32
C ILE A 133 4.97 -5.39 15.33
N LEU A 134 4.68 -4.79 16.48
CA LEU A 134 5.65 -4.57 17.56
C LEU A 134 6.17 -5.87 18.18
N ALA A 135 5.39 -6.96 18.12
CA ALA A 135 5.81 -8.30 18.54
C ALA A 135 6.58 -9.08 17.46
N SER A 136 6.78 -8.49 16.27
CA SER A 136 7.43 -9.14 15.12
C SER A 136 8.85 -8.60 14.87
N ASN A 137 9.53 -9.16 13.86
CA ASN A 137 10.84 -8.69 13.40
C ASN A 137 10.79 -7.28 12.77
N ASP A 138 9.60 -6.74 12.51
CA ASP A 138 9.41 -5.40 11.95
C ASP A 138 9.28 -4.31 12.99
N SER A 139 9.26 -4.66 14.28
CA SER A 139 9.06 -3.75 15.41
C SER A 139 9.95 -2.52 15.37
N HIS A 140 11.25 -2.71 15.12
CA HIS A 140 12.20 -1.60 15.07
C HIS A 140 11.91 -0.63 13.92
N ARG A 141 11.59 -1.15 12.73
CA ARG A 141 11.28 -0.31 11.56
C ARG A 141 9.92 0.39 11.72
N TRP A 142 8.94 -0.29 12.32
CA TRP A 142 7.65 0.30 12.67
C TRP A 142 7.83 1.47 13.63
N ALA A 143 8.57 1.27 14.74
CA ALA A 143 8.82 2.30 15.74
C ALA A 143 9.51 3.53 15.13
N GLN A 144 10.52 3.34 14.28
CA GLN A 144 11.18 4.45 13.58
C GLN A 144 10.20 5.25 12.70
N GLY A 145 9.33 4.56 11.97
CA GLY A 145 8.29 5.19 11.15
C GLY A 145 7.28 5.96 12.00
N ALA A 146 6.78 5.34 13.07
CA ALA A 146 5.86 5.96 14.01
C ALA A 146 6.46 7.22 14.65
N ASP A 147 7.70 7.17 15.13
CA ASP A 147 8.40 8.33 15.70
C ASP A 147 8.55 9.48 14.68
N ALA A 148 8.82 9.15 13.41
CA ALA A 148 8.93 10.15 12.34
C ALA A 148 7.57 10.82 12.06
N ILE A 149 6.49 10.03 12.03
CA ILE A 149 5.14 10.54 11.86
C ILE A 149 4.72 11.41 13.04
N GLU A 150 5.02 11.02 14.28
CA GLU A 150 4.71 11.80 15.48
C GLU A 150 5.41 13.17 15.47
N ARG A 151 6.66 13.24 14.99
CA ARG A 151 7.34 14.54 14.78
C ARG A 151 6.62 15.41 13.76
N CYS A 152 6.12 14.82 12.68
CA CYS A 152 5.34 15.53 11.67
C CYS A 152 3.98 15.97 12.19
N GLU A 153 3.32 15.17 13.03
CA GLU A 153 2.06 15.53 13.67
C GLU A 153 2.24 16.69 14.66
N ALA A 154 3.38 16.75 15.35
CA ALA A 154 3.67 17.80 16.32
C ALA A 154 4.07 19.15 15.69
N ARG A 155 4.70 19.15 14.51
CA ARG A 155 5.37 20.35 13.96
C ARG A 155 5.12 20.62 12.47
N GLY A 156 4.64 19.63 11.72
CA GLY A 156 4.43 19.70 10.29
C GLY A 156 3.00 20.06 9.90
N THR A 157 2.74 20.02 8.60
CA THR A 157 1.39 20.17 8.03
C THR A 157 0.74 18.81 7.79
N ALA A 158 -0.55 18.79 7.44
CA ALA A 158 -1.23 17.57 7.01
C ALA A 158 -0.50 16.86 5.84
N LEU A 159 0.15 17.63 4.95
CA LEU A 159 0.96 17.08 3.86
C LEU A 159 2.23 16.38 4.40
N HIS A 160 2.88 16.92 5.44
CA HIS A 160 4.02 16.26 6.09
C HIS A 160 3.61 14.91 6.66
N VAL A 161 2.48 14.85 7.37
CA VAL A 161 1.97 13.61 7.94
C VAL A 161 1.65 12.59 6.86
N ARG A 162 0.96 12.98 5.77
CA ARG A 162 0.64 12.08 4.65
C ARG A 162 1.89 11.55 3.94
N ILE A 163 2.89 12.41 3.70
CA ILE A 163 4.17 12.01 3.10
C ILE A 163 4.92 11.06 4.05
N ALA A 164 5.04 11.40 5.33
CA ALA A 164 5.73 10.57 6.31
C ALA A 164 5.11 9.17 6.44
N LYS A 165 3.77 9.07 6.49
CA LYS A 165 3.07 7.77 6.48
C LYS A 165 3.34 6.97 5.20
N SER A 166 3.33 7.65 4.05
CA SER A 166 3.62 7.02 2.76
C SER A 166 5.05 6.47 2.70
N ILE A 167 6.04 7.27 3.12
CA ILE A 167 7.45 6.86 3.19
C ILE A 167 7.60 5.67 4.14
N ALA A 168 7.08 5.78 5.36
CA ALA A 168 7.19 4.74 6.38
C ALA A 168 6.61 3.40 5.91
N LEU A 169 5.44 3.43 5.25
CA LEU A 169 4.84 2.23 4.67
C LEU A 169 5.70 1.65 3.53
N ILE A 170 6.12 2.48 2.58
CA ILE A 170 6.95 2.03 1.45
C ILE A 170 8.26 1.41 1.95
N ASP A 171 8.93 2.03 2.91
CA ASP A 171 10.17 1.53 3.48
C ASP A 171 9.97 0.25 4.30
N MET A 172 8.85 0.12 4.99
CA MET A 172 8.48 -1.11 5.68
C MET A 172 8.40 -2.29 4.71
N PHE A 173 7.83 -2.09 3.52
CA PHE A 173 7.58 -3.14 2.54
C PHE A 173 8.46 -3.09 1.28
N ARG A 174 9.55 -2.30 1.29
CA ARG A 174 10.47 -2.15 0.15
C ARG A 174 11.03 -3.47 -0.36
N ASN A 175 11.33 -4.38 0.56
CA ASN A 175 11.85 -5.70 0.27
C ASN A 175 10.71 -6.61 -0.22
N GLY A 176 10.64 -6.81 -1.53
CA GLY A 176 9.66 -7.69 -2.19
C GLY A 176 8.63 -6.95 -3.03
N SER A 177 8.36 -5.67 -2.78
CA SER A 177 7.45 -4.85 -3.61
C SER A 177 8.12 -4.34 -4.90
N GLY A 178 9.40 -3.96 -4.82
CA GLY A 178 10.07 -3.19 -5.88
C GLY A 178 9.79 -1.69 -5.81
N LEU A 179 9.10 -1.23 -4.77
CA LEU A 179 8.85 0.18 -4.49
C LEU A 179 10.07 0.84 -3.84
N ALA A 180 10.21 2.13 -4.08
CA ALA A 180 11.08 3.01 -3.32
C ALA A 180 10.32 4.33 -3.08
N ALA A 181 10.54 4.95 -1.92
CA ALA A 181 9.98 6.26 -1.62
C ALA A 181 10.73 7.38 -2.37
N ASP A 182 10.84 7.25 -3.70
CA ASP A 182 11.43 8.26 -4.55
C ASP A 182 10.39 9.34 -4.91
N ARG A 183 10.89 10.46 -5.46
CA ARG A 183 10.05 11.58 -5.86
C ARG A 183 8.92 11.18 -6.81
N ALA A 184 9.17 10.29 -7.76
CA ALA A 184 8.16 9.85 -8.72
C ALA A 184 7.02 9.10 -8.01
N THR A 185 7.36 8.25 -7.05
CA THR A 185 6.42 7.46 -6.25
C THR A 185 5.62 8.35 -5.30
N LEU A 186 6.27 9.27 -4.60
CA LEU A 186 5.60 10.20 -3.68
C LEU A 186 4.70 11.21 -4.41
N THR A 187 5.09 11.67 -5.59
CA THR A 187 4.25 12.54 -6.43
C THR A 187 3.00 11.80 -6.91
N ALA A 188 3.11 10.52 -7.24
CA ALA A 188 1.96 9.70 -7.63
C ALA A 188 1.00 9.41 -6.45
N CYS A 189 1.50 9.34 -5.20
CA CYS A 189 0.67 9.17 -4.00
C CYS A 189 -0.28 10.34 -3.73
N ILE A 190 0.17 11.57 -4.00
CA ILE A 190 -0.46 12.80 -3.50
C ILE A 190 -0.86 13.65 -4.69
N HIS A 191 -1.99 13.28 -5.28
CA HIS A 191 -2.52 13.93 -6.48
C HIS A 191 -3.06 15.35 -6.21
N ASP A 192 -3.34 15.67 -4.95
CA ASP A 192 -3.92 16.93 -4.49
C ASP A 192 -2.88 17.98 -4.06
N ALA A 193 -1.58 17.67 -4.16
CA ALA A 193 -0.48 18.59 -3.84
C ALA A 193 0.40 18.87 -5.07
N SER A 194 0.91 20.10 -5.18
CA SER A 194 1.87 20.44 -6.24
C SER A 194 3.23 19.76 -6.00
N ASN A 195 3.93 19.41 -7.08
CA ASN A 195 5.28 18.81 -6.99
C ASN A 195 6.25 19.67 -6.15
N GLY A 196 6.15 21.00 -6.24
CA GLY A 196 6.98 21.91 -5.45
C GLY A 196 6.68 21.85 -3.94
N ALA A 197 5.41 21.66 -3.57
CA ALA A 197 5.03 21.44 -2.18
C ALA A 197 5.53 20.09 -1.67
N ILE A 198 5.43 19.03 -2.48
CA ILE A 198 5.95 17.70 -2.13
C ILE A 198 7.47 17.76 -1.94
N ASP A 199 8.20 18.42 -2.84
CA ASP A 199 9.66 18.57 -2.73
C ASP A 199 10.06 19.33 -1.46
N ALA A 200 9.35 20.42 -1.14
CA ALA A 200 9.61 21.21 0.05
C ALA A 200 9.43 20.38 1.33
N VAL A 201 8.38 19.56 1.39
CA VAL A 201 8.15 18.66 2.52
C VAL A 201 9.22 17.58 2.59
N VAL A 202 9.56 16.93 1.47
CA VAL A 202 10.58 15.86 1.46
C VAL A 202 11.95 16.40 1.89
N ALA A 203 12.25 17.68 1.63
CA ALA A 203 13.49 18.32 2.09
C ALA A 203 13.48 18.69 3.59
N ASP A 204 12.31 18.77 4.22
CA ASP A 204 12.11 19.12 5.63
C ASP A 204 11.99 17.89 6.56
N LEU A 205 11.83 16.69 5.98
CA LEU A 205 11.77 15.39 6.68
C LEU A 205 13.17 14.80 6.96
#